data_AF-A0A965RCY7-F1
#
_entry.id   AF-A0A965RCY7-F1
#
_cell.length_a   1.000
_cell.length_b   1.000
_cell.length_c   1.000
_cell.angle_alpha   90.00
_cell.angle_beta   90.00
_cell.angle_gamma   90.00
#
_symmetry.space_group_name_H-M   'P 1'
#
loop_
_entity.id
_entity.type
_entity.pdbx_description
1 polymer ?
#
loop_
_entity_poly.entity_id
_entity_poly.type
_entity_poly.pdbx_seq_one_letter_code
_entity_poly.pdbx_strand_id
1 'polypeptide(L)'
;MNAALIATPVYAQTKSVVPKSVDASDPGKLIDSAANIMISELDARRAEFRKDPSKVSALVERVLLPYFDVEHAARLVLGRHWRTATPEQRKRFIDAFYGSLLSNYGDALIEFTGDRIKVL
;
A
#
# COMPACT_ATOMS: atom_id res chain seq x y z
N MET A 1 -17.48 58.84 -1.62
CA MET A 1 -16.37 58.01 -2.10
C MET A 1 -15.93 57.10 -0.96
N ASN A 2 -16.35 55.83 -0.94
CA ASN A 2 -15.87 54.82 0.01
C ASN A 2 -15.17 53.72 -0.78
N ALA A 3 -13.86 53.57 -0.54
CA ALA A 3 -13.06 52.50 -1.11
C ALA A 3 -13.24 51.22 -0.29
N ALA A 4 -13.78 50.17 -0.90
CA ALA A 4 -13.87 48.84 -0.30
C ALA A 4 -12.55 48.09 -0.52
N LEU A 5 -11.84 47.76 0.57
CA LEU A 5 -10.77 46.76 0.53
C LEU A 5 -11.40 45.36 0.41
N ILE A 6 -11.14 44.69 -0.72
CA ILE A 6 -11.48 43.29 -0.93
C ILE A 6 -10.27 42.46 -0.49
N ALA A 7 -10.36 41.78 0.65
CA ALA A 7 -9.41 40.76 1.05
C ALA A 7 -9.73 39.47 0.30
N THR A 8 -8.91 39.08 -0.67
CA THR A 8 -8.98 37.74 -1.28
C THR A 8 -8.28 36.74 -0.36
N PRO A 9 -8.96 35.70 0.16
CA PRO A 9 -8.26 34.62 0.85
C PRO A 9 -7.49 33.82 -0.20
N VAL A 10 -6.16 33.88 -0.14
CA VAL A 10 -5.29 32.94 -0.84
C VAL A 10 -5.46 31.59 -0.15
N TYR A 11 -6.21 30.68 -0.78
CA TYR A 11 -6.24 29.28 -0.36
C TYR A 11 -4.85 28.69 -0.56
N ALA A 12 -4.08 28.60 0.52
CA ALA A 12 -2.83 27.88 0.55
C ALA A 12 -3.12 26.40 0.27
N GLN A 13 -2.62 25.90 -0.86
CA GLN A 13 -2.55 24.48 -1.17
C GLN A 13 -1.58 23.83 -0.17
N THR A 14 -2.07 23.34 0.97
CA THR A 14 -1.28 22.49 1.86
C THR A 14 -1.05 21.16 1.15
N LYS A 15 0.13 20.97 0.56
CA LYS A 15 0.62 19.64 0.20
C LYS A 15 0.53 18.78 1.46
N SER A 16 -0.34 17.77 1.45
CA SER A 16 -0.47 16.79 2.53
C SER A 16 0.91 16.23 2.86
N VAL A 17 1.36 16.42 4.11
CA VAL A 17 2.59 15.80 4.59
C VAL A 17 2.26 14.34 4.84
N VAL A 18 2.58 13.48 3.87
CA VAL A 18 2.43 12.03 4.03
C VAL A 18 3.47 11.58 5.07
N PRO A 19 3.06 10.94 6.18
CA PRO A 19 3.99 10.46 7.18
C PRO A 19 4.95 9.43 6.57
N LYS A 20 6.23 9.46 6.97
CA LYS A 20 7.26 8.57 6.41
C LYS A 20 7.17 7.12 6.93
N SER A 21 6.33 6.87 7.92
CA SER A 21 6.14 5.59 8.60
C SER A 21 4.66 5.30 8.79
N VAL A 22 4.29 4.02 8.78
CA VAL A 22 2.92 3.54 9.02
C VAL A 22 2.54 3.77 10.49
N ASP A 23 1.36 4.34 10.72
CA ASP A 23 0.76 4.55 12.05
C ASP A 23 -0.05 3.31 12.45
N ALA A 24 0.54 2.46 13.29
CA ALA A 24 -0.09 1.23 13.77
C ALA A 24 -0.89 1.41 15.08
N SER A 25 -1.26 2.64 15.46
CA SER A 25 -1.98 2.90 16.72
C SER A 25 -3.44 2.43 16.73
N ASP A 26 -4.05 2.28 15.56
CA ASP A 26 -5.43 1.81 15.35
C ASP A 26 -5.54 1.15 13.96
N PRO A 27 -6.39 0.12 13.76
CA PRO A 27 -6.52 -0.55 12.46
C PRO A 27 -6.88 0.37 11.29
N GLY A 28 -7.78 1.34 11.50
CA GLY A 28 -8.15 2.30 10.46
C GLY A 28 -6.99 3.21 10.10
N LYS A 29 -6.24 3.70 11.10
CA LYS A 29 -5.03 4.50 10.88
C LYS A 29 -3.91 3.72 10.21
N LEU A 30 -3.76 2.43 10.53
CA LEU A 30 -2.78 1.56 9.90
C LEU A 30 -3.06 1.45 8.40
N ILE A 31 -4.31 1.15 8.05
CA ILE A 31 -4.74 1.04 6.65
C ILE A 31 -4.55 2.38 5.92
N ASP A 32 -5.02 3.47 6.52
CA ASP A 32 -4.96 4.80 5.90
C ASP A 32 -3.50 5.24 5.66
N SER A 33 -2.66 5.17 6.70
CA SER A 33 -1.26 5.59 6.59
C SER A 33 -0.45 4.71 5.65
N ALA A 34 -0.61 3.39 5.68
CA ALA A 34 0.08 2.48 4.76
C ALA A 34 -0.32 2.74 3.31
N ALA A 35 -1.62 2.94 3.04
CA ALA A 35 -2.11 3.21 1.70
C ALA A 35 -1.65 4.58 1.18
N ASN A 36 -1.68 5.62 2.01
CA ASN A 36 -1.18 6.96 1.66
C ASN A 36 0.34 6.95 1.38
N ILE A 37 1.12 6.18 2.14
CA ILE A 37 2.56 5.98 1.87
C ILE A 37 2.77 5.29 0.53
N MET A 38 2.04 4.20 0.25
CA MET A 38 2.13 3.50 -1.03
C MET A 38 1.86 4.42 -2.22
N ILE A 39 0.74 5.17 -2.18
CA ILE A 39 0.36 6.11 -3.25
C ILE A 39 1.43 7.18 -3.41
N SER A 40 1.87 7.80 -2.31
CA SER A 40 2.88 8.87 -2.36
C SER A 40 4.19 8.38 -2.99
N GLU A 41 4.61 7.15 -2.71
CA GLU A 41 5.83 6.56 -3.27
C GLU A 41 5.66 6.24 -4.76
N LEU A 42 4.52 5.66 -5.13
CA LEU A 42 4.16 5.37 -6.51
C LEU A 42 4.09 6.65 -7.36
N ASP A 43 3.50 7.72 -6.84
CA ASP A 43 3.41 9.02 -7.52
C ASP A 43 4.78 9.67 -7.71
N ALA A 44 5.60 9.67 -6.66
CA ALA A 44 6.93 10.29 -6.71
C ALA A 44 7.89 9.56 -7.65
N ARG A 45 7.75 8.23 -7.81
CA ARG A 45 8.75 7.37 -8.47
C ARG A 45 8.15 6.49 -9.58
N ARG A 46 7.00 6.86 -10.15
CA ARG A 46 6.28 6.04 -11.15
C ARG A 46 7.13 5.60 -12.34
N ALA A 47 7.94 6.52 -12.88
CA ALA A 47 8.82 6.21 -14.00
C ALA A 47 9.88 5.15 -13.65
N GLU A 48 10.35 5.13 -12.39
CA GLU A 48 11.26 4.11 -11.88
C GLU A 48 10.57 2.74 -11.83
N PHE A 49 9.35 2.69 -11.27
CA PHE A 49 8.58 1.44 -11.17
C PHE A 49 8.17 0.89 -12.54
N ARG A 50 7.82 1.75 -13.51
CA ARG A 50 7.53 1.30 -14.89
C ARG A 50 8.76 0.71 -15.58
N LYS A 51 9.96 1.24 -15.30
CA LYS A 51 11.21 0.72 -15.86
C LYS A 51 11.62 -0.60 -15.23
N ASP A 52 11.30 -0.78 -13.95
CA ASP A 52 11.63 -1.97 -13.18
C ASP A 52 10.50 -2.33 -12.20
N PRO A 53 9.48 -3.11 -12.67
CA PRO A 53 8.35 -3.51 -11.85
C PRO A 53 8.72 -4.30 -10.60
N SER A 54 9.89 -4.95 -10.57
CA SER A 54 10.35 -5.70 -9.39
C SER A 54 10.54 -4.81 -8.17
N LYS A 55 10.78 -3.51 -8.37
CA LYS A 55 10.90 -2.52 -7.27
C LYS A 55 9.58 -2.25 -6.56
N VAL A 56 8.44 -2.53 -7.20
CA VAL A 56 7.14 -2.45 -6.54
C VAL A 56 7.02 -3.53 -5.47
N SER A 57 7.53 -4.73 -5.73
CA SER A 57 7.59 -5.80 -4.72
C SER A 57 8.36 -5.36 -3.48
N ALA A 58 9.52 -4.73 -3.65
CA ALA A 58 10.29 -4.19 -2.52
C ALA A 58 9.55 -3.07 -1.76
N LEU A 59 8.76 -2.24 -2.48
CA LEU A 59 7.92 -1.23 -1.85
C LEU A 59 6.80 -1.88 -1.00
N VAL A 60 6.12 -2.89 -1.55
CA VAL A 60 5.07 -3.66 -0.85
C VAL A 60 5.64 -4.39 0.37
N GLU A 61 6.79 -5.06 0.23
CA GLU A 61 7.49 -5.73 1.33
C GLU A 61 7.86 -4.78 2.46
N ARG A 62 8.18 -3.52 2.15
CA ARG A 62 8.53 -2.52 3.17
C ARG A 62 7.31 -1.90 3.85
N VAL A 63 6.27 -1.59 3.09
CA VAL A 63 5.15 -0.76 3.56
C VAL A 63 3.98 -1.59 4.07
N LEU A 64 3.68 -2.72 3.42
CA LEU A 64 2.49 -3.52 3.71
C LEU A 64 2.83 -4.79 4.49
N LEU A 65 3.87 -5.52 4.07
CA LEU A 65 4.17 -6.86 4.61
C LEU A 65 4.39 -6.92 6.13
N PRO A 66 4.99 -5.92 6.82
CA PRO A 66 5.15 -5.96 8.28
C PRO A 66 3.82 -6.03 9.05
N TYR A 67 2.72 -5.66 8.39
CA TYR A 67 1.38 -5.59 8.97
C TYR A 67 0.45 -6.69 8.44
N PHE A 68 0.97 -7.62 7.62
CA PHE A 68 0.17 -8.66 6.99
C PHE A 68 0.57 -10.06 7.48
N ASP A 69 -0.39 -10.79 8.05
CA ASP A 69 -0.17 -12.18 8.45
C ASP A 69 -0.32 -13.12 7.24
N VAL A 70 0.78 -13.24 6.48
CA VAL A 70 0.86 -14.09 5.28
C VAL A 70 0.63 -15.57 5.59
N GLU A 71 1.01 -16.04 6.77
CA GLU A 71 0.80 -17.43 7.17
C GLU A 71 -0.69 -17.68 7.43
N HIS A 72 -1.34 -16.80 8.19
CA HIS A 72 -2.77 -16.88 8.43
C HIS A 72 -3.57 -16.82 7.14
N ALA A 73 -3.23 -15.88 6.24
CA ALA A 73 -3.85 -15.81 4.92
C ALA A 73 -3.67 -17.11 4.14
N ALA A 74 -2.44 -17.63 4.06
CA ALA A 74 -2.15 -18.90 3.37
C ALA A 74 -2.91 -20.09 3.97
N ARG A 75 -3.04 -20.13 5.30
CA ARG A 75 -3.84 -21.13 6.02
C ARG A 75 -5.31 -21.07 5.65
N LEU A 76 -5.88 -19.87 5.53
CA LEU A 76 -7.26 -19.67 5.08
C LEU A 76 -7.44 -20.15 3.64
N VAL A 77 -6.51 -19.84 2.74
CA VAL A 77 -6.55 -20.26 1.33
C VAL A 77 -6.48 -21.79 1.18
N LEU A 78 -5.57 -22.44 1.92
CA LEU A 78 -5.43 -23.91 1.86
C LEU A 78 -6.57 -24.66 2.58
N GLY A 79 -7.25 -24.01 3.52
CA GLY A 79 -8.34 -24.58 4.29
C GLY A 79 -7.97 -25.94 4.92
N ARG A 80 -8.74 -26.99 4.61
CA ARG A 80 -8.50 -28.34 5.14
C ARG A 80 -7.11 -28.90 4.82
N HIS A 81 -6.53 -28.52 3.68
CA HIS A 81 -5.25 -29.04 3.21
C HIS A 81 -4.06 -28.54 4.02
N TRP A 82 -4.23 -27.43 4.77
CA TRP A 82 -3.20 -26.93 5.68
C TRP A 82 -2.79 -27.98 6.73
N ARG A 83 -3.78 -28.69 7.29
CA ARG A 83 -3.56 -29.65 8.39
C ARG A 83 -2.64 -30.81 8.00
N THR A 84 -2.69 -31.24 6.75
CA THR A 84 -1.91 -32.37 6.23
C THR A 84 -0.61 -31.94 5.53
N ALA A 85 -0.45 -30.65 5.21
CA ALA A 85 0.76 -30.15 4.59
C ALA A 85 1.94 -30.14 5.57
N THR A 86 3.11 -30.61 5.12
CA THR A 86 4.36 -30.52 5.90
C THR A 86 4.80 -29.07 6.07
N PRO A 87 5.65 -28.75 7.06
CA PRO A 87 6.21 -27.39 7.21
C PRO A 87 6.86 -26.86 5.92
N GLU A 88 7.57 -27.71 5.19
CA GLU A 88 8.23 -27.34 3.92
C GLU A 88 7.21 -27.07 2.82
N GLN A 89 6.14 -27.86 2.74
CA GLN A 89 5.04 -27.62 1.78
C GLN A 89 4.32 -26.31 2.09
N ARG A 90 4.05 -26.02 3.37
CA ARG A 90 3.43 -24.76 3.81
C ARG A 90 4.30 -23.57 3.44
N LYS A 91 5.60 -23.63 3.73
CA LYS A 91 6.54 -22.55 3.36
C LYS A 91 6.54 -22.31 1.85
N ARG A 92 6.72 -23.36 1.05
CA ARG A 92 6.71 -23.23 -0.43
C ARG A 92 5.39 -22.66 -0.93
N PHE A 93 4.27 -23.04 -0.33
CA PHE A 93 2.97 -22.48 -0.68
C PHE A 93 2.87 -21.00 -0.32
N ILE A 94 3.29 -20.58 0.88
CA ILE A 94 3.27 -19.17 1.30
C ILE A 94 4.11 -18.32 0.33
N ASP A 95 5.33 -18.76 0.02
CA ASP A 95 6.24 -18.05 -0.89
C ASP A 95 5.60 -17.91 -2.29
N ALA A 96 5.03 -19.00 -2.83
CA ALA A 96 4.39 -18.99 -4.14
C ALA A 96 3.09 -18.18 -4.17
N PHE A 97 2.28 -18.27 -3.12
CA PHE A 97 1.02 -17.54 -2.99
C PHE A 97 1.28 -16.03 -2.97
N TYR A 98 2.18 -15.57 -2.11
CA TYR A 98 2.54 -14.15 -2.02
C TYR A 98 3.20 -13.65 -3.32
N GLY A 99 4.14 -14.43 -3.87
CA GLY A 99 4.77 -14.10 -5.16
C GLY A 99 3.75 -13.98 -6.30
N SER A 100 2.73 -14.84 -6.33
CA SER A 100 1.66 -14.75 -7.32
C SER A 100 0.80 -13.50 -7.16
N LEU A 101 0.51 -13.06 -5.93
CA LEU A 101 -0.23 -11.82 -5.70
C LEU A 101 0.55 -10.61 -6.23
N LEU A 102 1.85 -10.53 -5.92
CA LEU A 102 2.71 -9.48 -6.43
C LEU A 102 2.80 -9.49 -7.97
N SER A 103 2.94 -10.67 -8.58
CA SER A 103 3.01 -10.79 -10.05
C SER A 103 1.71 -10.39 -10.74
N ASN A 104 0.55 -10.63 -10.12
CA ASN A 104 -0.74 -10.40 -10.76
C ASN A 104 -1.29 -8.99 -10.51
N TYR A 105 -0.90 -8.34 -9.41
CA TYR A 105 -1.43 -7.05 -8.99
C TYR A 105 -0.39 -5.92 -8.95
N GLY A 106 0.91 -6.24 -9.05
CA GLY A 106 2.00 -5.25 -9.01
C GLY A 106 1.88 -4.20 -10.11
N ASP A 107 1.60 -4.61 -11.34
CA ASP A 107 1.42 -3.68 -12.47
C ASP A 107 0.22 -2.76 -12.27
N ALA A 108 -0.88 -3.28 -11.69
CA ALA A 108 -2.05 -2.47 -11.39
C ALA A 108 -1.75 -1.38 -10.33
N LEU A 109 -0.85 -1.66 -9.37
CA LEU A 109 -0.39 -0.65 -8.42
C LEU A 109 0.42 0.46 -9.12
N ILE A 110 1.23 0.13 -10.13
CA ILE A 110 2.03 1.11 -10.88
C ILE A 110 1.13 2.10 -11.63
N GLU A 111 -0.05 1.69 -12.07
CA GLU A 111 -0.98 2.52 -12.84
C GLU A 111 -2.05 3.19 -11.98
N PHE A 112 -2.17 2.82 -10.70
CA PHE A 112 -3.13 3.42 -9.79
C PHE A 112 -2.84 4.91 -9.56
N THR A 113 -3.82 5.78 -9.80
CA THR A 113 -3.74 7.25 -9.70
C THR A 113 -4.91 7.81 -8.88
N GLY A 114 -5.21 7.20 -7.74
CA GLY A 114 -6.30 7.63 -6.87
C GLY A 114 -5.97 8.91 -6.09
N ASP A 115 -6.81 9.93 -6.23
CA ASP A 115 -6.62 11.24 -5.57
C ASP A 115 -6.84 11.21 -4.04
N ARG A 116 -7.50 10.17 -3.52
CA ARG A 116 -7.73 9.95 -2.07
C ARG A 116 -8.32 8.55 -1.80
N ILE A 117 -7.68 7.77 -0.94
CA ILE A 117 -8.30 6.58 -0.32
C ILE A 117 -9.13 7.05 0.88
N LYS A 118 -10.33 6.49 1.04
CA LYS A 118 -11.17 6.72 2.22
C LYS A 118 -11.34 5.39 2.96
N VAL A 119 -10.78 5.32 4.17
CA VAL A 119 -11.06 4.22 5.11
C VAL A 119 -12.41 4.49 5.78
N LEU A 120 -13.26 3.45 5.87
CA LEU A 120 -14.63 3.52 6.39
C LEU A 120 -14.69 3.42 7.90
#